data_AF-A0A6J4WTG0-F1
#
_entry.id   AF-A0A6J4WTG0-F1
#
_cell.length_a   1.000
_cell.length_b   1.000
_cell.length_c   1.000
_cell.angle_alpha   90.00
_cell.angle_beta   90.00
_cell.angle_gamma   90.00
#
_symmetry.space_group_name_H-M   'P 1'
#
loop_
_entity.id
_entity.type
_entity.pdbx_description
1 polymer ?
#
loop_
_entity_poly.entity_id
_entity_poly.type
_entity_poly.pdbx_seq_one_letter_code
_entity_poly.pdbx_strand_id
1 'polypeptide(L)' 'RVQARSLLCYWAARELEISMAELSRKLKISPSAVTLSVRRGEKIALDYGHKL' A
#
# COMPACT_ATOMS: atom_id res chain seq x y z
N ARG A 1 -0.63 12.05 -6.71
CA ARG A 1 0.64 11.38 -6.29
C ARG A 1 0.47 10.42 -5.10
N VAL A 2 -0.27 10.78 -4.04
CA VAL A 2 -0.43 9.94 -2.84
C VAL A 2 -1.30 8.69 -3.06
N GLN A 3 -2.35 8.78 -3.88
CA GLN A 3 -3.25 7.65 -4.18
C GLN A 3 -2.53 6.48 -4.85
N ALA A 4 -1.68 6.75 -5.85
CA ALA A 4 -0.89 5.72 -6.54
C ALA A 4 0.05 4.97 -5.58
N ARG A 5 0.73 5.68 -4.67
CA ARG A 5 1.59 5.04 -3.66
C ARG A 5 0.78 4.18 -2.68
N SER A 6 -0.39 4.68 -2.28
CA SER A 6 -1.29 3.94 -1.40
C SER A 6 -1.76 2.62 -2.03
N LEU A 7 -2.19 2.66 -3.29
CA LEU A 7 -2.58 1.46 -4.05
C LEU A 7 -1.40 0.50 -4.24
N LEU A 8 -0.21 1.01 -4.62
CA LEU A 8 1.00 0.19 -4.74
C LEU A 8 1.32 -0.55 -3.44
N CYS A 9 1.33 0.15 -2.29
CA CYS A 9 1.61 -0.49 -1.02
C CYS A 9 0.56 -1.56 -0.68
N TYR A 10 -0.71 -1.30 -0.99
CA TYR A 10 -1.81 -2.24 -0.73
C TYR A 10 -1.67 -3.51 -1.59
N TRP A 11 -1.45 -3.39 -2.90
CA TRP A 11 -1.25 -4.55 -3.77
C TRP A 11 0.05 -5.28 -3.48
N ALA A 12 1.14 -4.57 -3.18
CA ALA A 12 2.39 -5.22 -2.78
C ALA A 12 2.26 -6.01 -1.48
N ALA A 13 1.40 -5.56 -0.55
CA ALA A 13 1.11 -6.32 0.65
C ALA A 13 0.17 -7.49 0.41
N ARG A 14 -0.78 -7.35 -0.53
CA ARG A 14 -1.86 -8.32 -0.77
C ARG A 14 -1.51 -9.40 -1.80
N GLU A 15 -0.85 -9.04 -2.89
CA GLU A 15 -0.52 -9.96 -4.01
C GLU A 15 0.91 -10.49 -3.91
N LEU A 16 1.85 -9.67 -3.46
CA LEU A 16 3.26 -10.03 -3.34
C LEU A 16 3.64 -10.49 -1.92
N GLU A 17 2.66 -10.52 -0.99
CA GLU A 17 2.83 -10.86 0.43
C GLU A 17 4.01 -10.14 1.12
N ILE A 18 4.38 -8.96 0.62
CA ILE A 18 5.53 -8.22 1.15
C ILE A 18 5.16 -7.61 2.49
N SER A 19 5.96 -7.90 3.51
CA SER A 19 5.78 -7.30 4.84
C SER A 19 5.91 -5.77 4.82
N MET A 20 5.17 -5.10 5.72
CA MET A 20 5.23 -3.64 5.88
C MET A 20 6.66 -3.13 6.15
N ALA A 21 7.45 -3.91 6.88
CA ALA A 21 8.84 -3.59 7.19
C ALA A 21 9.72 -3.61 5.94
N GLU A 22 9.48 -4.56 5.03
CA GLU A 22 10.22 -4.64 3.78
C GLU A 22 9.80 -3.56 2.79
N LEU A 23 8.50 -3.26 2.70
CA LEU A 23 7.97 -2.12 1.95
C LEU A 23 8.56 -0.80 2.46
N SER A 24 8.71 -0.63 3.77
CA SER A 24 9.32 0.55 4.39
C SER A 24 10.78 0.74 3.94
N ARG A 25 11.56 -0.35 3.90
CA ARG A 25 12.95 -0.33 3.40
C ARG A 25 13.01 0.00 1.90
N LYS A 26 12.20 -0.67 1.08
CA LYS A 26 12.20 -0.48 -0.39
C LYS A 26 11.75 0.93 -0.79
N LEU A 27 10.73 1.47 -0.11
CA LEU A 27 10.17 2.79 -0.39
C LEU A 27 10.86 3.93 0.40
N LYS A 28 11.81 3.60 1.27
CA LYS A 28 12.55 4.55 2.14
C LYS A 28 11.62 5.49 2.92
N ILE A 29 10.54 4.95 3.46
CA ILE A 29 9.57 5.68 4.30
C ILE A 29 9.40 4.97 5.63
N SER A 30 8.89 5.68 6.65
CA SER A 30 8.68 5.07 7.96
C SER A 30 7.67 3.91 7.87
N PRO A 31 7.79 2.88 8.73
CA PRO A 31 6.81 1.80 8.81
C PRO A 31 5.38 2.30 9.04
N SER A 32 5.22 3.36 9.86
CA SER A 32 3.94 4.03 10.08
C SER A 32 3.35 4.66 8.81
N ALA A 33 4.19 5.24 7.95
CA ALA A 33 3.77 5.80 6.66
C ALA A 33 3.38 4.69 5.67
N VAL A 34 4.02 3.53 5.70
CA VAL A 34 3.61 2.34 4.92
C VAL A 34 2.24 1.88 5.38
N THR A 35 2.04 1.64 6.67
CA THR A 35 0.76 1.18 7.22
C THR A 35 -0.38 2.14 6.86
N LEU A 36 -0.17 3.45 7.01
CA LEU A 36 -1.15 4.45 6.58
C LEU A 36 -1.42 4.39 5.08
N SER A 37 -0.38 4.21 4.27
CA SER A 37 -0.51 4.12 2.81
C SER A 37 -1.30 2.88 2.39
N VAL A 38 -1.06 1.72 3.02
CA VAL A 38 -1.78 0.46 2.77
C VAL A 38 -3.26 0.58 3.14
N ARG A 39 -3.58 1.05 4.35
CA ARG A 39 -4.99 1.22 4.79
C ARG A 39 -5.75 2.19 3.90
N ARG A 40 -5.08 3.28 3.47
CA ARG A 40 -5.65 4.22 2.50
C ARG A 40 -5.80 3.57 1.13
N GLY A 41 -4.83 2.75 0.70
CA GLY A 41 -4.86 2.03 -0.58
C GLY A 41 -5.96 1.01 -0.65
N GLU A 42 -6.20 0.27 0.43
CA GLU A 42 -7.32 -0.64 0.59
C GLU A 42 -8.66 0.07 0.40
N LYS A 43 -8.85 1.21 1.10
CA LYS A 43 -10.06 2.02 0.94
C LYS A 43 -10.24 2.51 -0.49
N ILE A 44 -9.17 2.97 -1.14
CA ILE A 44 -9.22 3.41 -2.54
C ILE A 44 -9.56 2.22 -3.46
N ALA A 45 -8.96 1.05 -3.25
CA ALA A 45 -9.25 -0.13 -4.06
C ALA A 45 -10.72 -0.57 -3.93
N LEU A 46 -11.29 -0.47 -2.73
CA LEU A 46 -12.71 -0.73 -2.46
C LEU A 46 -13.62 0.33 -3.11
N ASP A 47 -13.32 1.62 -2.92
CA ASP A 47 -14.13 2.73 -3.44
C ASP A 47 -14.17 2.77 -4.98
N TYR A 48 -13.07 2.42 -5.64
CA TYR A 48 -12.97 2.44 -7.10
C TYR A 48 -13.34 1.11 -7.77
N GLY A 49 -13.73 0.08 -7.01
CA GLY A 49 -14.15 -1.21 -7.57
C GLY A 49 -13.06 -1.92 -8.39
N HIS A 50 -11.78 -1.56 -8.21
CA HIS A 50 -10.65 -2.22 -8.87
C HIS A 50 -10.41 -3.59 -8.22
N LYS A 51 -11.30 -4.53 -8.53
CA LYS A 51 -10.99 -5.96 -8.54
C LYS A 51 -10.20 -6.21 -9.81
N LEU A 52 -8.87 -6.24 -9.71
CA LEU A 52 -8.07 -6.98 -10.68
C LEU A 52 -8.18 -8.48 -10.36
#